data_AF-A0A8J2TMF3-F1
#
_entry.id   AF-A0A8J2TMF3-F1
#
_cell.length_a   1.000
_cell.length_b   1.000
_cell.length_c   1.000
_cell.angle_alpha   90.00
_cell.angle_beta   90.00
_cell.angle_gamma   90.00
#
_symmetry.space_group_name_H-M   'P 1'
#
loop_
_entity.id
_entity.type
_entity.pdbx_description
1 polymer ?
#
loop_
_entity_poly.entity_id
_entity_poly.type
_entity_poly.pdbx_seq_one_letter_code
_entity_poly.pdbx_strand_id
1 'polypeptide(L)'
;MRIAGIFIGVIAGLFSIGLWIILVFFNPYTVASPGKAAVNTFMMLVIPACLAIVASIMNKKYFLLIAFIWSLPISLYLALTPGIFALFIAPCIAYLICFLLMLFPKNNAAD
;
A
#
# COMPACT_ATOMS: atom_id res chain seq x y z
N MET A 1 -20.15 -4.20 1.17
CA MET A 1 -18.76 -4.03 0.64
C MET A 1 -17.86 -3.19 1.54
N ARG A 2 -18.39 -2.30 2.40
CA ARG A 2 -17.57 -1.47 3.33
C ARG A 2 -16.61 -2.27 4.22
N ILE A 3 -17.10 -3.32 4.89
CA ILE A 3 -16.30 -4.13 5.82
C ILE A 3 -15.13 -4.81 5.08
N ALA A 4 -15.38 -5.36 3.89
CA ALA A 4 -14.35 -5.94 3.05
C ALA A 4 -13.25 -4.93 2.68
N GLY A 5 -13.63 -3.70 2.30
CA GLY A 5 -12.67 -2.62 2.05
C GLY A 5 -11.80 -2.31 3.26
N ILE A 6 -12.40 -2.25 4.46
CA ILE A 6 -11.65 -2.04 5.71
C ILE A 6 -10.58 -3.11 5.89
N PHE A 7 -10.95 -4.40 5.81
CA PHE A 7 -9.99 -5.49 5.99
C PHE A 7 -8.90 -5.49 4.90
N ILE A 8 -9.26 -5.30 3.64
CA ILE A 8 -8.31 -5.27 2.53
C ILE A 8 -7.28 -4.15 2.74
N GLY A 9 -7.73 -2.94 3.04
CA GLY A 9 -6.83 -1.80 3.21
C GLY A 9 -5.93 -1.93 4.45
N VAL A 10 -6.45 -2.47 5.55
CA VAL A 10 -5.65 -2.71 6.77
C VAL A 10 -4.59 -3.78 6.53
N ILE A 11 -4.98 -4.93 5.96
CA ILE A 11 -4.05 -6.03 5.67
C ILE A 11 -2.99 -5.58 4.67
N ALA A 12 -3.39 -4.87 3.61
CA ALA A 12 -2.45 -4.33 2.63
C ALA A 12 -1.44 -3.36 3.25
N GLY A 13 -1.90 -2.45 4.12
CA GLY A 13 -1.02 -1.52 4.81
C GLY A 13 -0.03 -2.22 5.73
N LEU A 14 -0.48 -3.16 6.55
CA LEU A 14 0.39 -3.95 7.44
C LEU A 14 1.40 -4.77 6.63
N PHE A 15 0.96 -5.38 5.53
CA PHE A 15 1.83 -6.14 4.64
C PHE A 15 2.91 -5.25 4.00
N SER A 16 2.54 -4.05 3.52
CA SER A 16 3.48 -3.05 2.98
C SER A 16 4.52 -2.62 4.02
N ILE A 17 4.10 -2.39 5.27
CA ILE A 17 5.01 -2.04 6.38
C ILE A 17 5.97 -3.20 6.66
N GLY A 18 5.47 -4.44 6.72
CA GLY A 18 6.30 -5.63 6.91
C GLY A 18 7.33 -5.82 5.79
N LEU A 19 6.91 -5.67 4.53
CA LEU A 19 7.83 -5.71 3.38
C LEU A 19 8.89 -4.61 3.46
N TRP A 20 8.54 -3.42 3.96
CA TRP A 20 9.50 -2.32 4.11
C TRP A 20 10.56 -2.60 5.17
N ILE A 21 10.19 -3.23 6.30
CA ILE A 21 11.16 -3.69 7.30
C ILE A 21 12.15 -4.68 6.65
N ILE A 22 11.68 -5.61 5.84
CA ILE A 22 12.53 -6.56 5.12
C ILE A 22 13.43 -5.82 4.10
N LEU A 23 12.88 -4.86 3.36
CA LEU A 23 13.61 -4.06 2.37
C LEU A 23 14.76 -3.23 2.97
N VAL A 24 14.62 -2.75 4.20
CA VAL A 24 15.63 -1.90 4.83
C VAL A 24 16.66 -2.69 5.63
N PHE A 25 16.23 -3.71 6.38
CA PHE A 25 17.11 -4.40 7.34
C PHE A 25 17.64 -5.75 6.84
N PHE A 26 16.97 -6.36 5.86
CA PHE A 26 17.27 -7.72 5.39
C PHE A 26 17.54 -7.78 3.89
N ASN A 27 17.85 -6.65 3.25
CA ASN A 27 18.12 -6.60 1.83
C ASN A 27 19.59 -6.94 1.53
N PRO A 28 19.87 -8.10 0.90
CA PRO A 28 21.25 -8.50 0.59
C PRO A 28 21.86 -7.68 -0.56
N TYR A 29 21.06 -6.89 -1.28
CA TYR A 29 21.48 -6.15 -2.47
C TYR A 29 21.94 -4.71 -2.17
N THR A 30 21.87 -4.25 -0.91
CA THR A 30 22.32 -2.91 -0.53
C THR A 30 23.79 -2.90 -0.09
N VAL A 31 24.64 -2.30 -0.93
CA VAL A 31 26.09 -2.08 -0.66
C VAL A 31 26.40 -0.70 -0.06
N ALA A 32 25.42 0.21 -0.03
CA ALA A 32 25.59 1.61 0.38
C ALA A 32 24.80 1.97 1.65
N SER A 33 25.28 2.98 2.38
CA SER A 33 24.70 3.46 3.64
C SER A 33 23.16 3.57 3.57
N PRO A 34 22.42 2.82 4.39
CA PRO A 34 20.98 2.65 4.25
C PRO A 34 20.18 3.92 4.51
N GLY A 35 20.77 4.97 5.12
CA GLY A 35 20.04 6.13 5.63
C GLY A 35 19.17 6.85 4.59
N LYS A 36 19.73 7.24 3.44
CA LYS A 36 18.96 8.01 2.43
C LYS A 36 17.91 7.16 1.71
N ALA A 37 18.27 5.94 1.34
CA ALA A 37 17.35 5.02 0.66
C ALA A 37 16.20 4.57 1.59
N ALA A 38 16.50 4.31 2.87
CA ALA A 38 15.50 3.96 3.88
C ALA A 38 14.51 5.10 4.10
N VAL A 39 14.98 6.35 4.20
CA VAL A 39 14.08 7.52 4.35
C VAL A 39 13.20 7.70 3.12
N ASN A 40 13.77 7.62 1.91
CA ASN A 40 12.98 7.78 0.67
C ASN A 40 11.91 6.68 0.54
N THR A 41 12.28 5.42 0.78
CA THR A 41 11.33 4.30 0.70
C THR A 41 10.32 4.34 1.84
N PHE A 42 10.68 4.83 3.03
CA PHE A 42 9.72 5.05 4.12
C PHE A 42 8.63 6.04 3.72
N MET A 43 9.03 7.18 3.14
CA MET A 43 8.09 8.21 2.67
C MET A 43 7.19 7.72 1.54
N MET A 44 7.69 6.82 0.69
CA MET A 44 6.96 6.34 -0.49
C MET A 44 6.20 5.02 -0.28
N LEU A 45 6.47 4.26 0.79
CA LEU A 45 5.85 2.95 1.04
C LEU A 45 5.15 2.86 2.39
N VAL A 46 5.73 3.42 3.45
CA VAL A 46 5.17 3.34 4.81
C VAL A 46 4.13 4.44 5.04
N ILE A 47 4.42 5.69 4.68
CA ILE A 47 3.46 6.78 4.80
C ILE A 47 2.16 6.49 4.02
N PRO A 48 2.19 6.08 2.74
CA PRO A 48 0.96 5.70 2.04
C PRO A 48 0.29 4.45 2.63
N ALA A 49 1.04 3.51 3.22
CA ALA A 49 0.45 2.36 3.93
C ALA A 49 -0.32 2.80 5.18
N CYS A 50 0.26 3.65 6.01
CA CYS A 50 -0.42 4.26 7.17
C CYS A 50 -1.66 5.05 6.72
N LEU A 51 -1.53 5.82 5.64
CA LEU A 51 -2.65 6.55 5.05
C LEU A 51 -3.77 5.61 4.62
N ALA A 52 -3.44 4.49 3.97
CA ALA A 52 -4.41 3.50 3.52
C ALA A 52 -5.13 2.83 4.70
N ILE A 53 -4.41 2.50 5.79
CA ILE A 53 -5.01 1.94 7.02
C ILE A 53 -6.03 2.93 7.59
N VAL A 54 -5.60 4.17 7.84
CA VAL A 54 -6.45 5.22 8.44
C VAL A 54 -7.63 5.54 7.52
N ALA A 55 -7.39 5.69 6.23
CA ALA A 55 -8.42 5.99 5.24
C ALA A 55 -9.47 4.88 5.15
N SER A 56 -9.06 3.61 5.24
CA SER A 56 -9.97 2.47 5.23
C SER A 56 -10.89 2.49 6.45
N ILE A 57 -10.33 2.69 7.64
CA ILE A 57 -11.10 2.75 8.90
C ILE A 57 -12.07 3.95 8.90
N MET A 58 -11.58 5.11 8.47
CA MET A 58 -12.37 6.36 8.41
C MET A 58 -13.31 6.44 7.20
N ASN A 59 -13.31 5.44 6.32
CA ASN A 59 -14.07 5.41 5.07
C ASN A 59 -13.82 6.64 4.17
N LYS A 60 -12.58 7.13 4.14
CA LYS A 60 -12.13 8.28 3.34
C LYS A 60 -11.56 7.80 2.01
N LYS A 61 -12.44 7.36 1.11
CA LYS A 61 -12.03 6.70 -0.16
C LYS A 61 -10.97 7.43 -0.97
N TYR A 62 -11.02 8.75 -1.10
CA TYR A 62 -10.02 9.51 -1.86
C TYR A 62 -8.60 9.43 -1.28
N PHE A 63 -8.46 9.20 0.03
CA PHE A 63 -7.16 9.01 0.66
C PHE A 63 -6.52 7.67 0.28
N LEU A 64 -7.33 6.66 -0.07
CA LEU A 64 -6.82 5.40 -0.64
C LEU A 64 -6.30 5.59 -2.05
N LEU A 65 -6.97 6.42 -2.86
CA LEU A 65 -6.47 6.79 -4.19
C LEU A 65 -5.16 7.57 -4.10
N ILE A 66 -5.04 8.49 -3.13
CA ILE A 66 -3.78 9.19 -2.85
C ILE A 66 -2.70 8.19 -2.44
N ALA A 67 -2.99 7.27 -1.52
CA ALA A 67 -2.03 6.23 -1.11
C ALA A 67 -1.58 5.35 -2.29
N PHE A 68 -2.50 4.99 -3.19
CA PHE A 68 -2.19 4.28 -4.42
C PHE A 68 -1.25 5.09 -5.32
N ILE A 69 -1.65 6.29 -5.74
CA ILE A 69 -0.86 7.13 -6.67
C ILE A 69 0.51 7.45 -6.08
N TRP A 70 0.58 7.71 -4.78
CA TRP A 70 1.84 8.01 -4.08
C TRP A 70 2.76 6.80 -4.06
N SER A 71 2.26 5.61 -3.69
CA SER A 71 3.08 4.39 -3.62
C SER A 71 3.40 3.78 -4.99
N LEU A 72 2.65 4.14 -6.03
CA LEU A 72 2.72 3.51 -7.35
C LEU A 72 4.11 3.56 -7.99
N PRO A 73 4.84 4.70 -8.07
CA PRO A 73 6.12 4.77 -8.77
C PRO A 73 7.17 3.83 -8.17
N ILE A 74 7.30 3.82 -6.84
CA ILE A 74 8.27 2.96 -6.16
C ILE A 74 7.84 1.50 -6.17
N SER A 75 6.53 1.23 -6.09
CA SER A 75 6.01 -0.14 -6.11
C SER A 75 6.20 -0.78 -7.48
N LEU A 76 6.02 -0.02 -8.57
CA LEU A 76 6.36 -0.44 -9.93
C LEU A 76 7.86 -0.66 -10.11
N TYR A 77 8.69 0.25 -9.60
CA TYR A 77 10.14 0.06 -9.64
C TYR A 77 10.56 -1.26 -8.96
N LEU A 78 10.04 -1.53 -7.76
CA LEU A 78 10.34 -2.75 -7.02
C LEU A 78 9.71 -4.00 -7.67
N ALA A 79 8.57 -3.88 -8.35
CA ALA A 79 7.95 -4.97 -9.13
C ALA A 79 8.85 -5.50 -10.24
N LEU A 80 9.74 -4.65 -10.77
CA LEU A 80 10.71 -5.01 -11.80
C LEU A 80 12.01 -5.59 -11.21
N THR A 81 12.12 -5.65 -9.88
CA THR A 81 13.26 -6.29 -9.19
C THR A 81 12.94 -7.73 -8.81
N PRO A 82 13.89 -8.66 -8.88
CA PRO A 82 13.66 -10.05 -8.50
C PRO A 82 13.47 -10.21 -6.98
N GLY A 83 12.68 -11.22 -6.60
CA GLY A 83 12.52 -11.64 -5.20
C GLY A 83 11.32 -10.99 -4.50
N ILE A 84 11.36 -11.00 -3.17
CA ILE A 84 10.23 -10.62 -2.32
C ILE A 84 9.80 -9.15 -2.47
N PHE A 85 10.69 -8.27 -2.95
CA PHE A 85 10.40 -6.85 -3.14
C PHE A 85 9.44 -6.59 -4.30
N ALA A 86 9.32 -7.52 -5.25
CA ALA A 86 8.30 -7.41 -6.29
C ALA A 86 6.87 -7.41 -5.72
N LEU A 87 6.68 -7.96 -4.51
CA LEU A 87 5.40 -8.02 -3.85
C LEU A 87 4.86 -6.65 -3.40
N PHE A 88 5.64 -5.57 -3.45
CA PHE A 88 5.14 -4.22 -3.15
C PHE A 88 4.03 -3.75 -4.10
N ILE A 89 3.92 -4.33 -5.28
CA ILE A 89 2.81 -4.05 -6.19
C ILE A 89 1.47 -4.56 -5.63
N ALA A 90 1.48 -5.64 -4.83
CA ALA A 90 0.27 -6.24 -4.28
C ALA A 90 -0.48 -5.31 -3.31
N PRO A 91 0.14 -4.73 -2.26
CA PRO A 91 -0.54 -3.77 -1.40
C PRO A 91 -0.91 -2.49 -2.16
N CYS A 92 -0.09 -2.05 -3.13
CA CYS A 92 -0.42 -0.90 -3.99
C CYS A 92 -1.74 -1.13 -4.75
N ILE A 93 -1.87 -2.26 -5.46
CA ILE A 93 -3.11 -2.65 -6.15
C ILE A 93 -4.27 -2.83 -5.15
N ALA A 94 -4.01 -3.38 -3.98
CA ALA A 94 -5.04 -3.55 -2.94
C ALA A 94 -5.61 -2.21 -2.46
N TYR A 95 -4.81 -1.13 -2.39
CA TYR A 95 -5.31 0.22 -2.11
C TYR A 95 -6.30 0.69 -3.18
N LEU A 96 -6.00 0.43 -4.46
CA LEU A 96 -6.91 0.74 -5.57
C LEU A 96 -8.20 -0.09 -5.51
N ILE A 97 -8.09 -1.40 -5.25
CA ILE A 97 -9.26 -2.27 -5.08
C ILE A 97 -10.13 -1.78 -3.91
N CYS A 98 -9.52 -1.43 -2.78
CA CYS A 98 -10.22 -0.88 -1.64
C CYS A 98 -10.96 0.42 -1.99
N PHE A 99 -10.30 1.33 -2.70
CA PHE A 99 -10.91 2.55 -3.23
C PHE A 99 -12.15 2.24 -4.08
N LEU A 100 -12.04 1.32 -5.05
CA LEU A 100 -13.14 0.95 -5.94
C LEU A 100 -14.32 0.32 -5.17
N LEU A 101 -14.05 -0.56 -4.20
CA LEU A 101 -15.07 -1.17 -3.35
C LEU A 101 -15.82 -0.14 -2.48
N MET A 102 -15.14 0.93 -2.07
CA MET A 102 -15.75 2.03 -1.32
C MET A 102 -16.41 3.08 -2.24
N LEU A 103 -16.06 3.10 -3.53
CA LEU A 103 -16.63 4.01 -4.52
C LEU A 103 -18.02 3.57 -4.98
N PHE A 104 -18.26 2.26 -5.06
CA PHE A 104 -19.54 1.67 -5.47
C PHE A 104 -20.27 1.03 -4.27
N PRO A 105 -20.97 1.81 -3.42
CA PRO A 105 -21.91 1.24 -2.47
C PRO A 105 -22.96 0.41 -3.22
N LYS A 106 -23.30 -0.77 -2.70
CA LYS A 106 -24.44 -1.54 -3.22
C LYS A 106 -25.67 -0.64 -3.18
N ASN A 107 -26.25 -0.36 -4.34
CA ASN A 107 -27.53 0.32 -4.43
C ASN A 107 -28.58 -0.66 -3.92
N ASN A 108 -29.19 -0.40 -2.76
CA ASN A 108 -30.38 -1.13 -2.32
C ASN A 108 -31.60 -0.57 -3.08
N ALA A 109 -31.60 -0.72 -4.40
CA ALA A 109 -32.70 -0.33 -5.26
C ALA A 109 -33.15 -1.57 -6.04
N ALA A 110 -33.84 -2.46 -5.33
CA ALA A 110 -34.81 -3.44 -5.82
C ALA A 110 -35.23 -4.32 -4.63
N ASP A 111 -36.01 -3.75 -3.71
CA ASP A 111 -36.97 -4.47 -2.86
C ASP A 111 -38.21 -3.58 -2.73
#